data_AF-A0A2V6IS03-F1
#
_entry.id   AF-A0A2V6IS03-F1
#
_cell.length_a   1.000
_cell.length_b   1.000
_cell.length_c   1.000
_cell.angle_alpha   90.00
_cell.angle_beta   90.00
_cell.angle_gamma   90.00
#
_symmetry.space_group_name_H-M   'P 1'
#
loop_
_entity.id
_entity.type
_entity.pdbx_description
1 polymer ?
#
loop_
_entity_poly.entity_id
_entity_poly.type
_entity_poly.pdbx_seq_one_letter_code
_entity_poly.pdbx_strand_id
1 'polypeptide(L)'
;MPPSKNLRIRKPGKQEKRGQFLANAFGVADENKFRISSKEISHKVRQGRNVTHHDMKNRSCQLFMLLVCICAMSHPLNAQTREPGKPKEFIYVLRLVPRLYDDKNWTKEDNAVLERHFARFQEAIKSGQLILAGRTKEPGDRTFGIAIFRASDEAAARAFMEADPTVSAGLMTAELHSFAVALEHANP
;
A
#
# COMPACT_ATOMS: atom_id res chain seq x y z
N MET A 1 3.70 -72.80 -5.90
CA MET A 1 4.67 -72.62 -7.01
C MET A 1 4.15 -73.37 -8.23
N PRO A 2 4.39 -72.97 -9.49
CA PRO A 2 5.00 -71.74 -10.08
C PRO A 2 4.05 -71.11 -11.15
N PRO A 3 4.46 -70.26 -12.14
CA PRO A 3 5.60 -69.34 -12.22
C PRO A 3 5.22 -67.86 -12.43
N SER A 4 6.23 -67.01 -12.26
CA SER A 4 6.30 -65.59 -12.53
C SER A 4 6.27 -65.24 -14.04
N LYS A 5 5.70 -64.08 -14.37
CA LYS A 5 5.98 -63.36 -15.63
C LYS A 5 6.36 -61.91 -15.33
N ASN A 6 7.60 -61.59 -15.68
CA ASN A 6 8.18 -60.26 -15.68
C ASN A 6 7.49 -59.35 -16.71
N LEU A 7 7.04 -58.17 -16.29
CA LEU A 7 6.80 -57.05 -17.20
C LEU A 7 7.73 -55.90 -16.83
N ARG A 8 8.77 -55.74 -17.64
CA ARG A 8 9.65 -54.57 -17.68
C ARG A 8 9.01 -53.53 -18.61
N ILE A 9 9.45 -52.25 -18.53
CA ILE A 9 9.22 -51.10 -19.45
C ILE A 9 8.14 -50.14 -18.89
N ARG A 10 8.34 -48.84 -18.54
CA ARG A 10 9.35 -47.78 -18.80
C ARG A 10 9.52 -46.86 -17.59
N LYS A 11 10.72 -46.29 -17.42
CA LYS A 11 10.95 -45.09 -16.59
C LYS A 11 10.20 -43.89 -17.18
N PRO A 12 9.47 -43.06 -16.40
CA PRO A 12 9.01 -41.77 -16.88
C PRO A 12 10.19 -40.81 -16.88
N GLY A 13 10.53 -40.32 -18.08
CA GLY A 13 11.53 -39.29 -18.28
C GLY A 13 11.04 -37.94 -17.79
N LYS A 14 11.96 -37.21 -17.14
CA LYS A 14 12.12 -35.76 -17.10
C LYS A 14 10.83 -34.94 -17.10
N GLN A 15 10.38 -34.61 -15.88
CA GLN A 15 9.72 -33.33 -15.63
C GLN A 15 10.54 -32.18 -16.21
N GLU A 16 9.85 -31.07 -16.50
CA GLU A 16 10.29 -29.68 -16.24
C GLU A 16 10.09 -28.74 -17.44
N LYS A 17 9.60 -27.54 -17.11
CA LYS A 17 9.40 -26.33 -17.94
C LYS A 17 8.08 -26.20 -18.68
N ARG A 18 7.04 -25.77 -17.95
CA ARG A 18 6.04 -24.79 -18.43
C ARG A 18 5.24 -24.16 -17.28
N GLY A 19 5.98 -23.73 -16.25
CA GLY A 19 5.46 -22.98 -15.09
C GLY A 19 6.38 -21.84 -14.68
N GLN A 20 7.22 -21.35 -15.60
CA GLN A 20 8.23 -20.32 -15.34
C GLN A 20 7.90 -19.07 -16.15
N PHE A 21 6.90 -18.29 -15.71
CA PHE A 21 6.72 -16.93 -16.24
C PHE A 21 6.28 -15.91 -15.18
N LEU A 22 6.58 -16.16 -13.91
CA LEU A 22 6.44 -15.18 -12.82
C LEU A 22 7.69 -15.06 -11.94
N ALA A 23 8.84 -15.61 -12.37
CA ALA A 23 10.06 -15.67 -11.55
C ALA A 23 11.12 -14.59 -11.85
N ASN A 24 10.92 -13.69 -12.82
CA ASN A 24 11.93 -12.69 -13.19
C ASN A 24 11.42 -11.25 -13.04
N ALA A 25 11.10 -10.85 -11.82
CA ALA A 25 11.00 -9.45 -11.42
C ALA A 25 11.89 -9.21 -10.19
N PHE A 26 13.14 -9.68 -10.24
CA PHE A 26 14.19 -9.34 -9.29
C PHE A 26 15.17 -8.39 -9.98
N GLY A 27 14.99 -7.10 -9.73
CA GLY A 27 15.89 -6.03 -10.14
C GLY A 27 15.95 -5.00 -9.01
N VAL A 28 17.01 -5.10 -8.21
CA VAL A 28 17.35 -4.22 -7.09
C VAL A 28 17.68 -2.83 -7.65
N ALA A 29 17.00 -1.79 -7.16
CA ALA A 29 17.36 -0.40 -7.41
C ALA A 29 18.19 0.12 -6.22
N ASP A 30 19.37 0.65 -6.55
CA ASP A 30 20.38 1.22 -5.66
C ASP A 30 20.00 2.66 -5.25
N GLU A 31 19.84 2.87 -3.94
CA GLU A 31 19.55 4.16 -3.31
C GLU A 31 20.86 4.84 -2.90
N ASN A 32 21.39 5.75 -3.73
CA ASN A 32 22.43 6.66 -3.24
C ASN A 32 22.60 7.95 -4.07
N LYS A 33 21.79 8.99 -3.82
CA LYS A 33 22.19 10.38 -4.15
C LYS A 33 21.33 11.49 -3.52
N PHE A 34 21.42 11.75 -2.21
CA PHE A 34 21.14 13.11 -1.73
C PHE A 34 21.78 13.44 -0.37
N ARG A 35 22.99 14.02 -0.38
CA ARG A 35 23.43 14.91 0.70
C ARG A 35 24.51 15.87 0.20
N ILE A 36 24.08 17.04 -0.28
CA ILE A 36 24.99 18.15 -0.54
C ILE A 36 25.26 18.90 0.77
N SER A 37 26.54 18.86 1.13
CA SER A 37 27.38 19.89 1.76
C SER A 37 26.74 20.86 2.77
N SER A 38 27.10 20.67 4.04
CA SER A 38 27.04 21.72 5.06
C SER A 38 28.46 21.94 5.56
N LYS A 39 29.13 22.99 5.06
CA LYS A 39 30.34 23.62 5.62
C LYS A 39 30.64 24.90 4.84
N GLU A 40 31.07 25.91 5.59
CA GLU A 40 31.36 27.31 5.19
C GLU A 40 30.07 28.12 4.93
N ILE A 41 29.76 29.20 5.64
CA ILE A 41 30.61 30.38 5.88
C ILE A 41 30.19 31.01 7.23
N SER A 42 31.10 30.97 8.20
CA SER A 42 31.13 31.89 9.32
C SER A 42 32.31 32.83 9.05
N HIS A 43 32.03 34.12 8.83
CA HIS A 43 32.88 35.29 9.12
C HIS A 43 32.46 36.50 8.29
N LYS A 44 31.66 37.41 8.87
CA LYS A 44 32.02 38.83 8.86
C LYS A 44 31.29 39.63 9.95
N VAL A 45 32.14 40.11 10.84
CA VAL A 45 31.96 41.01 11.98
C VAL A 45 31.60 42.44 11.55
N ARG A 46 30.98 43.20 12.49
CA ARG A 46 30.81 44.69 12.60
C ARG A 46 29.62 45.32 11.84
N GLN A 47 28.87 46.33 12.32
CA GLN A 47 28.71 47.10 13.58
C GLN A 47 27.64 48.18 13.29
N GLY A 48 26.87 48.67 14.29
CA GLY A 48 26.11 49.95 14.20
C GLY A 48 24.69 49.87 14.77
N ARG A 49 24.50 50.11 16.07
CA ARG A 49 24.09 51.38 16.74
C ARG A 49 22.64 51.85 16.55
N ASN A 50 21.98 51.87 17.71
CA ASN A 50 21.07 52.87 18.27
C ASN A 50 19.64 53.04 17.74
N VAL A 51 18.72 52.63 18.61
CA VAL A 51 17.33 53.02 18.74
C VAL A 51 17.23 54.49 19.17
N THR A 52 16.30 55.24 18.58
CA THR A 52 15.59 56.31 19.30
C THR A 52 14.09 56.17 19.07
N HIS A 53 13.37 56.35 20.16
CA HIS A 53 11.97 56.02 20.38
C HIS A 53 11.24 57.34 20.67
N HIS A 54 10.47 57.88 19.71
CA HIS A 54 9.35 58.76 20.06
C HIS A 54 8.33 58.90 18.92
N ASP A 55 7.08 58.69 19.30
CA ASP A 55 5.86 59.32 18.77
C ASP A 55 5.19 58.79 17.50
N MET A 56 4.49 57.65 17.58
CA MET A 56 3.27 57.36 16.81
C MET A 56 2.32 56.42 17.59
N LYS A 57 2.03 56.77 18.86
CA LYS A 57 1.38 55.87 19.82
C LYS A 57 -0.14 55.70 19.69
N ASN A 58 -0.81 56.35 18.72
CA ASN A 58 -2.28 56.38 18.70
C ASN A 58 -2.96 56.12 17.34
N ARG A 59 -2.21 55.74 16.30
CA ARG A 59 -2.78 55.30 15.01
C ARG A 59 -2.39 53.88 14.62
N SER A 60 -1.35 53.34 15.25
CA SER A 60 -0.89 51.97 15.07
C SER A 60 -1.83 50.96 15.76
N CYS A 61 -2.37 51.27 16.93
CA CYS A 61 -3.27 50.37 17.67
C CYS A 61 -4.58 50.04 16.94
N GLN A 62 -5.16 50.98 16.17
CA GLN A 62 -6.46 50.74 15.52
C GLN A 62 -6.36 49.81 14.31
N LEU A 63 -5.28 49.88 13.53
CA LEU A 63 -5.04 48.95 12.43
C LEU A 63 -4.59 47.57 12.93
N PHE A 64 -3.83 47.53 14.02
CA PHE A 64 -3.35 46.28 14.61
C PHE A 64 -4.49 45.43 15.20
N MET A 65 -5.50 46.06 15.81
CA MET A 65 -6.65 45.36 16.41
C MET A 65 -7.56 44.68 15.36
N LEU A 66 -7.71 45.28 14.17
CA LEU A 66 -8.48 44.69 13.06
C LEU A 66 -7.73 43.52 12.40
N LEU A 67 -6.41 43.61 12.27
CA LEU A 67 -5.57 42.54 11.72
C LEU A 67 -5.55 41.30 12.64
N VAL A 68 -5.55 41.51 13.96
CA VAL A 68 -5.65 40.43 14.97
C VAL A 68 -7.02 39.75 14.95
N CYS A 69 -8.10 40.48 14.67
CA CYS A 69 -9.45 39.90 14.59
C CYS A 69 -9.65 38.97 13.38
N ILE A 70 -9.02 39.26 12.23
CA ILE A 70 -9.10 38.38 11.05
C ILE A 70 -8.32 37.08 11.29
N CYS A 71 -7.22 37.13 12.03
CA CYS A 71 -6.45 35.94 12.42
C CYS A 71 -7.16 35.07 13.47
N ALA A 72 -8.06 35.64 14.28
CA ALA A 72 -8.76 34.93 15.36
C ALA A 72 -9.93 34.04 14.89
N MET A 73 -10.41 34.19 13.65
CA MET A 73 -11.52 33.38 13.11
C MET A 73 -11.06 32.24 12.19
N SER A 74 -9.75 32.09 11.98
CA SER A 74 -9.14 30.93 11.33
C SER A 74 -9.08 29.76 12.31
N HIS A 75 -10.23 29.29 12.81
CA HIS A 75 -10.26 27.97 13.43
C HIS A 75 -9.98 26.98 12.31
N PRO A 76 -8.85 26.23 12.33
CA PRO A 76 -8.69 25.12 11.41
C PRO A 76 -9.91 24.22 11.60
N LEU A 77 -10.64 24.00 10.51
CA LEU A 77 -11.72 23.04 10.43
C LEU A 77 -11.20 21.77 11.09
N ASN A 78 -11.80 21.39 12.22
CA ASN A 78 -11.36 20.36 13.14
C ASN A 78 -10.84 19.12 12.39
N ALA A 79 -9.55 19.12 12.05
CA ALA A 79 -8.82 17.93 11.67
C ALA A 79 -8.65 17.23 12.99
N GLN A 80 -9.70 16.52 13.39
CA GLN A 80 -9.69 15.72 14.58
C GLN A 80 -8.66 14.63 14.33
N THR A 81 -7.42 14.92 14.73
CA THR A 81 -6.34 13.94 14.82
C THR A 81 -6.81 12.97 15.87
N ARG A 82 -7.56 11.96 15.43
CA ARG A 82 -7.88 10.81 16.26
C ARG A 82 -6.51 10.21 16.59
N GLU A 83 -6.16 10.19 17.89
CA GLU A 83 -5.04 9.40 18.38
C GLU A 83 -5.05 8.05 17.66
N PRO A 84 -3.94 7.62 17.05
CA PRO A 84 -3.93 6.41 16.24
C PRO A 84 -4.22 5.24 17.16
N GLY A 85 -5.50 4.88 17.25
CA GLY A 85 -5.96 3.69 17.93
C GLY A 85 -5.24 2.49 17.33
N LYS A 86 -5.06 1.44 18.14
CA LYS A 86 -4.49 0.17 17.67
C LYS A 86 -5.10 -0.20 16.30
N PRO A 87 -4.26 -0.48 15.28
CA PRO A 87 -4.77 -0.86 13.96
C PRO A 87 -5.77 -2.01 14.10
N LYS A 88 -6.91 -1.89 13.43
CA LYS A 88 -7.95 -2.91 13.37
C LYS A 88 -7.69 -3.82 12.17
N GLU A 89 -8.15 -5.05 12.27
CA GLU A 89 -7.96 -6.06 11.22
C GLU A 89 -9.20 -6.18 10.35
N PHE A 90 -8.95 -6.40 9.07
CA PHE A 90 -9.97 -6.51 8.05
C PHE A 90 -9.60 -7.62 7.08
N ILE A 91 -10.62 -8.18 6.44
CA ILE A 91 -10.47 -9.08 5.30
C ILE A 91 -11.32 -8.55 4.16
N TYR A 92 -10.83 -8.64 2.93
CA TYR A 92 -11.73 -8.60 1.80
C TYR A 92 -11.57 -9.82 0.90
N VAL A 93 -12.69 -10.24 0.33
CA VAL A 93 -12.80 -11.36 -0.60
C VAL A 93 -12.87 -10.82 -2.02
N LEU A 94 -11.93 -11.21 -2.87
CA LEU A 94 -11.87 -10.84 -4.28
C LEU A 94 -12.52 -11.93 -5.12
N ARG A 95 -13.43 -11.55 -6.02
CA ARG A 95 -14.02 -12.46 -7.02
C ARG A 95 -13.83 -11.92 -8.41
N LEU A 96 -13.44 -12.80 -9.32
CA LEU A 96 -13.21 -12.44 -10.71
C LEU A 96 -14.54 -12.12 -11.41
N VAL A 97 -14.54 -11.16 -12.33
CA VAL A 97 -15.73 -10.88 -13.16
C VAL A 97 -15.95 -11.97 -14.21
N PRO A 98 -17.20 -12.25 -14.63
CA PRO A 98 -17.51 -13.35 -15.55
C PRO A 98 -16.74 -13.35 -16.88
N ARG A 99 -16.41 -12.16 -17.41
CA ARG A 99 -15.60 -12.03 -18.65
C ARG A 99 -14.27 -12.78 -18.55
N LEU A 100 -13.68 -12.85 -17.36
CA LEU A 100 -12.32 -13.34 -17.13
C LEU A 100 -12.26 -14.79 -16.64
N TYR A 101 -13.40 -15.50 -16.56
CA TYR A 101 -13.42 -16.92 -16.15
C TYR A 101 -12.71 -17.85 -17.14
N ASP A 102 -12.67 -17.49 -18.43
CA ASP A 102 -11.86 -18.17 -19.43
C ASP A 102 -10.51 -17.44 -19.57
N ASP A 103 -9.43 -18.18 -19.39
CA ASP A 103 -8.05 -17.69 -19.51
C ASP A 103 -7.79 -17.02 -20.88
N LYS A 104 -8.50 -17.42 -21.93
CA LYS A 104 -8.37 -16.83 -23.28
C LYS A 104 -8.85 -15.38 -23.36
N ASN A 105 -9.68 -14.94 -22.42
CA ASN A 105 -10.24 -13.59 -22.42
C ASN A 105 -9.35 -12.56 -21.72
N TRP A 106 -8.23 -12.99 -21.13
CA TRP A 106 -7.27 -12.11 -20.49
C TRP A 106 -6.43 -11.35 -21.53
N THR A 107 -6.45 -10.03 -21.44
CA THR A 107 -5.63 -9.17 -22.31
C THR A 107 -4.26 -8.86 -21.70
N LYS A 108 -3.38 -8.21 -22.46
CA LYS A 108 -2.10 -7.72 -21.93
C LYS A 108 -2.32 -6.65 -20.87
N GLU A 109 -3.33 -5.82 -21.05
CA GLU A 109 -3.72 -4.76 -20.11
C GLU A 109 -4.26 -5.34 -18.81
N ASP A 110 -5.09 -6.40 -18.89
CA ASP A 110 -5.59 -7.12 -17.71
C ASP A 110 -4.42 -7.71 -16.90
N ASN A 111 -3.43 -8.31 -17.58
CA ASN A 111 -2.24 -8.85 -16.93
C ASN A 111 -1.37 -7.75 -16.28
N ALA A 112 -1.21 -6.59 -16.94
CA ALA A 112 -0.48 -5.46 -16.36
C ALA A 112 -1.17 -4.89 -15.11
N VAL A 113 -2.51 -4.94 -15.03
CA VAL A 113 -3.25 -4.59 -13.81
C VAL A 113 -2.94 -5.58 -12.68
N LEU A 114 -2.94 -6.88 -12.99
CA LEU A 114 -2.64 -7.93 -12.02
C LEU A 114 -1.21 -7.81 -11.46
N GLU A 115 -0.24 -7.46 -12.29
CA GLU A 115 1.14 -7.17 -11.86
C GLU A 115 1.20 -6.01 -10.86
N ARG A 116 0.49 -4.91 -11.12
CA ARG A 116 0.41 -3.76 -10.20
C ARG A 116 -0.26 -4.14 -8.88
N HIS A 117 -1.31 -4.95 -8.92
CA HIS A 117 -1.96 -5.49 -7.74
C HIS A 117 -0.97 -6.29 -6.87
N PHE A 118 -0.19 -7.18 -7.50
CA PHE A 118 0.82 -7.95 -6.78
C PHE A 118 1.95 -7.07 -6.22
N ALA A 119 2.43 -6.07 -6.97
CA ALA A 119 3.42 -5.10 -6.50
C ALA A 119 2.93 -4.30 -5.28
N ARG A 120 1.67 -3.86 -5.30
CA ARG A 120 1.04 -3.17 -4.18
C ARG A 120 0.99 -4.03 -2.92
N PHE A 121 0.63 -5.31 -3.05
CA PHE A 121 0.61 -6.23 -1.91
C PHE A 121 1.99 -6.48 -1.34
N GLN A 122 3.03 -6.59 -2.19
CA GLN A 122 4.40 -6.70 -1.69
C GLN A 122 4.79 -5.48 -0.84
N GLU A 123 4.42 -4.28 -1.26
CA GLU A 123 4.69 -3.07 -0.47
C GLU A 123 3.86 -3.01 0.82
N ALA A 124 2.61 -3.46 0.77
CA ALA A 124 1.75 -3.55 1.95
C ALA A 124 2.27 -4.60 2.96
N ILE A 125 2.88 -5.70 2.51
CA ILE A 125 3.56 -6.65 3.40
C ILE A 125 4.77 -5.99 4.08
N LYS A 126 5.63 -5.29 3.32
CA LYS A 126 6.83 -4.64 3.87
C LYS A 126 6.50 -3.59 4.94
N SER A 127 5.42 -2.85 4.76
CA SER A 127 4.94 -1.86 5.74
C SER A 127 4.18 -2.47 6.92
N GLY A 128 3.91 -3.77 6.91
CA GLY A 128 3.11 -4.47 7.92
C GLY A 128 1.60 -4.18 7.85
N GLN A 129 1.17 -3.46 6.79
CA GLN A 129 -0.24 -3.19 6.54
C GLN A 129 -0.98 -4.47 6.11
N LEU A 130 -0.42 -5.25 5.20
CA LEU A 130 -0.96 -6.55 4.78
C LEU A 130 -0.40 -7.65 5.70
N ILE A 131 -1.27 -8.54 6.18
CA ILE A 131 -0.90 -9.71 6.98
C ILE A 131 -0.71 -10.91 6.05
N LEU A 132 -1.69 -11.13 5.16
CA LEU A 132 -1.70 -12.26 4.23
C LEU A 132 -2.52 -11.90 3.00
N ALA A 133 -2.07 -12.36 1.83
CA ALA A 133 -2.92 -12.46 0.65
C ALA A 133 -2.72 -13.79 -0.05
N GLY A 134 -3.79 -14.32 -0.63
CA GLY A 134 -3.76 -15.58 -1.36
C GLY A 134 -5.02 -15.77 -2.17
N ARG A 135 -4.98 -16.74 -3.09
CA ARG A 135 -6.16 -17.17 -3.85
C ARG A 135 -6.34 -18.66 -3.76
N THR A 136 -7.56 -19.10 -3.97
CA THR A 136 -7.85 -20.51 -4.12
C THR A 136 -7.32 -21.08 -5.44
N LYS A 137 -7.29 -22.40 -5.57
CA LYS A 137 -6.72 -23.09 -6.73
C LYS A 137 -7.77 -23.51 -7.76
N GLU A 138 -9.06 -23.37 -7.44
CA GLU A 138 -10.13 -23.64 -8.40
C GLU A 138 -10.08 -22.62 -9.56
N PRO A 139 -10.46 -23.02 -10.77
CA PRO A 139 -10.54 -22.13 -11.92
C PRO A 139 -11.88 -21.38 -11.99
N GLY A 140 -11.92 -20.34 -12.81
CA GLY A 140 -13.16 -19.67 -13.22
C GLY A 140 -13.94 -19.03 -12.08
N ASP A 141 -15.25 -19.23 -12.08
CA ASP A 141 -16.23 -18.68 -11.14
C ASP A 141 -16.07 -19.17 -9.69
N ARG A 142 -15.41 -20.33 -9.51
CA ARG A 142 -15.14 -20.90 -8.19
C ARG A 142 -13.89 -20.34 -7.54
N THR A 143 -13.04 -19.63 -8.30
CA THR A 143 -11.84 -19.00 -7.76
C THR A 143 -12.19 -17.78 -6.93
N PHE A 144 -11.49 -17.58 -5.83
CA PHE A 144 -11.53 -16.30 -5.11
C PHE A 144 -10.19 -16.00 -4.44
N GLY A 145 -9.91 -14.71 -4.31
CA GLY A 145 -8.79 -14.18 -3.54
C GLY A 145 -9.24 -13.73 -2.16
N ILE A 146 -8.31 -13.70 -1.21
CA ILE A 146 -8.47 -13.04 0.07
C ILE A 146 -7.26 -12.17 0.36
N ALA A 147 -7.49 -11.07 1.05
CA ALA A 147 -6.44 -10.24 1.64
C ALA A 147 -6.83 -9.89 3.08
N ILE A 148 -5.99 -10.23 4.04
CA ILE A 148 -6.14 -9.92 5.47
C ILE A 148 -5.13 -8.83 5.80
N PHE A 149 -5.58 -7.70 6.34
CA PHE A 149 -4.78 -6.50 6.49
C PHE A 149 -5.23 -5.65 7.68
N ARG A 150 -4.43 -4.64 8.01
CA ARG A 150 -4.66 -3.70 9.10
C ARG A 150 -4.99 -2.31 8.57
N ALA A 151 -5.94 -1.63 9.22
CA ALA A 151 -6.30 -0.24 8.95
C ALA A 151 -6.77 0.46 10.23
N SER A 152 -6.78 1.80 10.25
CA SER A 152 -7.21 2.57 11.43
C SER A 152 -8.71 2.39 11.74
N ASP A 153 -9.52 2.32 10.70
CA ASP A 153 -10.97 2.14 10.76
C ASP A 153 -11.51 1.55 9.45
N GLU A 154 -12.83 1.32 9.42
CA GLU A 154 -13.49 0.74 8.25
C GLU A 154 -13.42 1.63 7.01
N ALA A 155 -13.39 2.97 7.18
CA ALA A 155 -13.27 3.89 6.05
C ALA A 155 -11.89 3.77 5.38
N ALA A 156 -10.82 3.73 6.19
CA ALA A 156 -9.48 3.46 5.70
C ALA A 156 -9.36 2.06 5.08
N ALA A 157 -10.02 1.05 5.66
CA ALA A 157 -10.04 -0.29 5.12
C ALA A 157 -10.73 -0.38 3.75
N ARG A 158 -11.87 0.30 3.61
CA ARG A 158 -12.61 0.42 2.36
C ARG A 158 -11.79 1.14 1.30
N ALA A 159 -11.16 2.26 1.65
CA ALA A 159 -10.27 2.97 0.74
C ALA A 159 -9.09 2.09 0.27
N PHE A 160 -8.52 1.27 1.17
CA PHE A 160 -7.47 0.32 0.80
C PHE A 160 -8.00 -0.78 -0.15
N MET A 161 -9.20 -1.31 0.06
CA MET A 161 -9.80 -2.29 -0.85
C MET A 161 -10.13 -1.68 -2.22
N GLU A 162 -10.77 -0.52 -2.26
CA GLU A 162 -11.19 0.15 -3.50
C GLU A 162 -10.00 0.63 -4.35
N ALA A 163 -8.89 1.01 -3.70
CA ALA A 163 -7.65 1.36 -4.38
C ALA A 163 -6.86 0.15 -4.90
N ASP A 164 -7.36 -1.08 -4.74
CA ASP A 164 -6.76 -2.24 -5.37
C ASP A 164 -6.82 -2.09 -6.91
N PRO A 165 -5.69 -2.25 -7.63
CA PRO A 165 -5.68 -2.14 -9.08
C PRO A 165 -6.70 -3.06 -9.77
N THR A 166 -6.91 -4.28 -9.27
CA THR A 166 -7.88 -5.22 -9.86
C THR A 166 -9.33 -4.80 -9.60
N VAL A 167 -9.59 -4.10 -8.50
CA VAL A 167 -10.93 -3.61 -8.12
C VAL A 167 -11.24 -2.33 -8.90
N SER A 168 -10.36 -1.34 -8.81
CA SER A 168 -10.52 -0.04 -9.50
C SER A 168 -10.57 -0.16 -11.02
N ALA A 169 -9.88 -1.14 -11.62
CA ALA A 169 -9.96 -1.42 -13.05
C ALA A 169 -11.11 -2.38 -13.44
N GLY A 170 -11.91 -2.87 -12.48
CA GLY A 170 -13.09 -3.69 -12.75
C GLY A 170 -12.81 -5.14 -13.17
N LEU A 171 -11.62 -5.66 -12.88
CA LEU A 171 -11.28 -7.07 -13.13
C LEU A 171 -11.85 -7.97 -12.04
N MET A 172 -11.94 -7.45 -10.82
CA MET A 172 -12.45 -8.16 -9.65
C MET A 172 -13.45 -7.29 -8.89
N THR A 173 -14.48 -7.93 -8.34
CA THR A 173 -15.30 -7.35 -7.28
C THR A 173 -14.67 -7.68 -5.93
N ALA A 174 -14.86 -6.81 -4.94
CA ALA A 174 -14.37 -7.04 -3.59
C ALA A 174 -15.46 -6.80 -2.54
N GLU A 175 -15.50 -7.65 -1.52
CA GLU A 175 -16.40 -7.54 -0.37
C GLU A 175 -15.56 -7.43 0.92
N LEU A 176 -15.73 -6.32 1.65
CA LEU A 176 -14.97 -6.01 2.86
C LEU A 176 -15.71 -6.45 4.13
N HIS A 177 -14.96 -7.03 5.07
CA HIS A 177 -15.45 -7.39 6.40
C HIS A 177 -14.46 -6.98 7.49
N SER A 178 -14.99 -6.60 8.66
CA SER A 178 -14.21 -6.57 9.89
C SER A 178 -13.71 -7.99 10.19
N PHE A 179 -12.45 -8.11 10.59
CA PHE A 179 -11.83 -9.39 10.89
C PHE A 179 -11.08 -9.33 12.22
N ALA A 180 -10.87 -10.49 12.84
CA ALA A 180 -10.06 -10.61 14.04
C ALA A 180 -9.16 -11.83 13.89
N VAL A 181 -7.85 -11.61 13.80
CA VAL A 181 -6.85 -12.66 13.79
C VAL A 181 -6.76 -13.21 15.21
N ALA A 182 -7.34 -14.38 15.43
CA ALA A 182 -7.30 -15.06 16.73
C ALA A 182 -5.95 -15.76 16.97
N LEU A 183 -5.34 -16.29 15.91
CA LEU A 183 -4.08 -17.04 15.93
C LEU A 183 -3.32 -16.76 14.63
N GLU A 184 -2.03 -16.46 14.74
CA GLU A 184 -1.12 -16.35 13.59
C GLU A 184 0.19 -17.06 13.91
N HIS A 185 0.78 -17.71 12.90
CA HIS A 185 2.14 -18.22 13.03
C HIS A 185 3.11 -17.08 12.72
N ALA A 186 3.92 -16.68 13.70
CA ALA A 186 5.07 -15.84 13.44
C ALA A 186 6.12 -16.67 12.70
N ASN A 187 6.37 -16.35 11.43
CA ASN A 187 7.46 -17.00 10.68
C ASN A 187 8.79 -16.58 11.33
N PRO A 188 9.59 -17.52 11.90
CA PRO A 188 10.83 -17.20 12.60
C PRO A 188 11.92 -16.62 11.68
#